data_AF-K9EMZ0-F1
#
_entry.id   AF-K9EMZ0-F1
#
_cell.length_a   1.000
_cell.length_b   1.000
_cell.length_c   1.000
_cell.angle_alpha   90.00
_cell.angle_beta   90.00
_cell.angle_gamma   90.00
#
_symmetry.space_group_name_H-M   'P 1'
#
loop_
_entity.id
_entity.type
_entity.pdbx_description
1 polymer ?
#
loop_
_entity_poly.entity_id
_entity_poly.type
_entity_poly.pdbx_seq_one_letter_code
_entity_poly.pdbx_strand_id
1 'polypeptide(L)'
;MTQCSYRHITGYILLLVLLDQVIKWVINIYFLESHFNIIPGLLEFHPTFNNKNSYIGSLLYKNYNLTIGFVIHLMIILPAECLIISFYYFLRNKFQKTRLLDIAVVFQISGIICWLIGNFRTNGELDYIYLKPLFVFDLKDIYNNCFVVFWLLFCFKNGIQIKNLKVKEFTSYLKKLFVR
;
A
#
# COMPACT_ATOMS: atom_id res chain seq x y z
N MET A 1 12.61 6.29 -24.47
CA MET A 1 12.49 5.99 -23.03
C MET A 1 11.70 4.71 -22.88
N THR A 2 12.34 3.65 -22.39
CA THR A 2 11.90 2.25 -22.42
C THR A 2 10.96 1.89 -21.26
N GLN A 3 10.03 0.96 -21.50
CA GLN A 3 9.22 0.33 -20.45
C GLN A 3 10.13 -0.46 -19.50
N CYS A 4 9.81 -0.47 -18.20
CA CYS A 4 10.60 -1.23 -17.22
C CYS A 4 10.36 -2.74 -17.41
N SER A 5 11.38 -3.58 -17.34
CA SER A 5 11.16 -5.04 -17.39
C SER A 5 10.45 -5.53 -16.12
N TYR A 6 9.56 -6.52 -16.26
CA TYR A 6 8.89 -7.16 -15.12
C TYR A 6 9.88 -7.69 -14.07
N ARG A 7 11.06 -8.16 -14.50
CA ARG A 7 12.12 -8.63 -13.59
C ARG A 7 12.59 -7.53 -12.63
N HIS A 8 12.72 -6.30 -13.11
CA HIS A 8 13.11 -5.17 -12.26
C HIS A 8 12.00 -4.78 -11.29
N ILE A 9 10.74 -4.82 -11.74
CA ILE A 9 9.56 -4.56 -10.90
C ILE A 9 9.55 -5.52 -9.69
N THR A 10 9.70 -6.82 -9.93
CA THR A 10 9.77 -7.82 -8.85
C THR A 10 10.94 -7.56 -7.91
N GLY A 11 12.12 -7.23 -8.44
CA GLY A 11 13.29 -6.90 -7.61
C GLY A 11 13.06 -5.71 -6.68
N TYR A 12 12.43 -4.63 -7.18
CA TYR A 12 12.10 -3.48 -6.35
C TYR A 12 11.05 -3.81 -5.28
N ILE A 13 10.05 -4.63 -5.62
CA ILE A 13 9.02 -5.06 -4.65
C ILE A 13 9.68 -5.81 -3.49
N LEU A 14 10.54 -6.78 -3.79
CA LEU A 14 11.26 -7.56 -2.78
C LEU A 14 12.15 -6.68 -1.91
N LEU A 15 12.86 -5.72 -2.51
CA LEU A 15 13.71 -4.79 -1.77
C LEU A 15 12.91 -3.97 -0.75
N LEU A 16 11.78 -3.38 -1.16
CA LEU A 16 10.94 -2.56 -0.29
C LEU A 16 10.28 -3.38 0.83
N VAL A 17 9.86 -4.61 0.52
CA VAL A 17 9.31 -5.54 1.52
C VAL A 17 10.38 -5.92 2.54
N LEU A 18 11.58 -6.30 2.09
CA LEU A 18 12.69 -6.62 2.98
C LEU A 18 13.05 -5.44 3.87
N LEU A 19 13.06 -4.21 3.33
CA LEU A 19 13.35 -3.01 4.10
C LEU A 19 12.34 -2.80 5.24
N ASP A 20 11.04 -2.85 4.96
CA ASP A 20 9.99 -2.70 5.99
C ASP A 20 10.07 -3.79 7.05
N GLN A 21 10.20 -5.06 6.63
CA GLN A 21 10.19 -6.19 7.55
C GLN A 21 11.44 -6.23 8.44
N VAL A 22 12.62 -5.90 7.89
CA VAL A 22 13.87 -5.83 8.68
C VAL A 22 13.78 -4.71 9.71
N ILE A 23 13.29 -3.52 9.34
CA ILE A 23 13.12 -2.41 10.27
C ILE A 23 12.16 -2.80 11.42
N LYS A 24 10.99 -3.35 11.08
CA LYS A 24 10.02 -3.81 12.09
C LYS A 24 10.61 -4.89 13.00
N TRP A 25 11.38 -5.82 12.44
CA TRP A 25 12.04 -6.86 13.22
C TRP A 25 13.08 -6.30 14.20
N VAL A 26 13.94 -5.38 13.75
CA VAL A 26 14.93 -4.70 14.60
C VAL A 26 14.25 -3.92 15.71
N ILE A 27 13.21 -3.15 15.39
CA ILE A 27 12.46 -2.37 16.39
C ILE A 27 11.83 -3.29 17.42
N ASN A 28 11.18 -4.38 16.99
CA ASN A 28 10.50 -5.30 17.89
C ASN A 28 11.44 -5.96 18.90
N ILE A 29 12.71 -6.23 18.53
CA ILE A 29 13.67 -6.88 19.43
C ILE A 29 14.38 -5.88 20.33
N TYR A 30 14.79 -4.73 19.79
CA TYR A 30 15.75 -3.85 20.46
C TYR A 30 15.18 -2.52 20.94
N PHE A 31 14.08 -2.05 20.34
CA PHE A 31 13.62 -0.67 20.52
C PHE A 31 12.13 -0.55 20.86
N LEU A 32 11.44 -1.65 21.17
CA LEU A 32 9.98 -1.66 21.36
C LEU A 32 9.53 -0.68 22.46
N GLU A 33 10.31 -0.56 23.54
CA GLU A 33 10.04 0.34 24.68
C GLU A 33 10.72 1.72 24.54
N SER A 34 11.38 1.99 23.43
CA SER A 34 12.11 3.24 23.21
C SER A 34 11.19 4.32 22.67
N HIS A 35 11.14 5.45 23.35
CA HIS A 35 10.37 6.63 22.93
C HIS A 35 11.25 7.87 22.93
N PHE A 36 11.34 8.56 21.80
CA PHE A 36 12.08 9.82 21.71
C PHE A 36 11.59 10.70 20.56
N ASN A 37 11.70 12.02 20.74
CA ASN A 37 11.37 12.96 19.67
C ASN A 37 12.44 12.89 18.56
N ILE A 38 12.01 12.69 17.31
CA ILE A 38 12.86 12.82 16.13
C ILE A 38 12.88 14.29 15.70
N ILE A 39 11.70 14.90 15.57
CA ILE A 39 11.51 16.33 15.32
C ILE A 39 10.60 16.87 16.43
N PRO A 40 11.11 17.69 17.35
CA PRO A 40 10.31 18.22 18.45
C PRO A 40 9.00 18.85 17.97
N GLY A 41 7.88 18.42 18.55
CA GLY A 41 6.54 18.91 18.21
C GLY A 41 5.92 18.33 16.93
N LEU A 42 6.65 17.53 16.14
CA LEU A 42 6.14 16.99 14.88
C LEU A 42 6.27 15.47 14.77
N LEU A 43 7.47 14.92 14.96
CA LEU A 43 7.75 13.48 14.80
C LEU A 43 8.36 12.89 16.07
N GLU A 44 7.81 11.77 16.51
CA GLU A 44 8.33 10.96 17.61
C GLU A 44 8.53 9.52 17.15
N PHE A 45 9.65 8.91 17.53
CA PHE A 45 9.81 7.47 17.47
C PHE A 45 8.98 6.86 18.58
N HIS A 46 7.92 6.16 18.21
CA HIS A 46 6.91 5.66 19.12
C HIS A 46 6.39 4.31 18.61
N PRO A 47 7.14 3.22 18.83
CA PRO A 47 6.72 1.87 18.46
C PRO A 47 5.37 1.54 19.09
N THR A 48 4.42 1.09 18.28
CA THR A 48 3.06 0.80 18.71
C THR A 48 2.46 -0.29 17.85
N PHE A 49 1.89 -1.28 18.52
CA PHE A 49 1.13 -2.33 17.85
C PHE A 49 -0.29 -1.86 17.51
N ASN A 50 -0.61 -1.90 16.23
CA ASN A 50 -1.88 -1.51 15.66
C ASN A 50 -2.75 -2.74 15.36
N ASN A 51 -3.77 -2.93 16.21
CA ASN A 51 -4.75 -4.01 16.12
C ASN A 51 -6.07 -3.61 15.45
N LYS A 52 -6.16 -2.38 14.94
CA LYS A 52 -7.39 -1.84 14.35
C LYS A 52 -7.37 -1.87 12.81
N ASN A 53 -6.34 -2.48 12.21
CA ASN A 53 -6.11 -2.72 10.77
C ASN A 53 -6.00 -1.46 9.89
N SER A 54 -6.62 -0.34 10.27
CA SER A 54 -6.60 0.93 9.55
C SER A 54 -7.02 2.08 10.47
N TYR A 55 -6.67 3.32 10.10
CA TYR A 55 -7.13 4.52 10.81
C TYR A 55 -8.66 4.63 10.87
N ILE A 56 -9.36 4.26 9.79
CA ILE A 56 -10.84 4.22 9.78
C ILE A 56 -11.34 3.19 10.80
N GLY A 57 -10.70 2.03 10.89
CA GLY A 57 -10.99 1.04 11.93
C GLY A 57 -10.83 1.61 13.35
N SER A 58 -9.78 2.39 13.58
CA SER A 58 -9.56 3.09 14.85
C SER A 58 -10.66 4.10 15.16
N LEU A 59 -11.12 4.87 14.15
CA LEU A 59 -12.22 5.83 14.31
C LEU A 59 -13.57 5.16 14.58
N LEU A 60 -13.88 4.06 13.87
CA LEU A 60 -15.11 3.30 14.07
C LEU A 60 -15.16 2.69 15.47
N TYR A 61 -14.03 2.19 15.96
CA TYR A 61 -13.92 1.69 17.31
C TYR A 61 -14.10 2.84 18.33
N LYS A 62 -13.40 3.96 18.14
CA LYS A 62 -13.46 5.12 19.05
C LYS A 62 -14.86 5.73 19.16
N ASN A 63 -15.55 5.89 18.02
CA ASN A 63 -16.81 6.64 17.97
C ASN A 63 -18.05 5.75 18.15
N TYR A 64 -17.96 4.46 17.79
CA TYR A 64 -19.11 3.56 17.73
C TYR A 64 -18.85 2.18 18.40
N ASN A 65 -17.67 1.95 18.99
CA ASN A 65 -17.26 0.65 19.54
C ASN A 65 -17.34 -0.51 18.52
N LEU A 66 -17.22 -0.20 17.22
CA LEU A 66 -17.26 -1.18 16.15
C LEU A 66 -15.84 -1.66 15.81
N THR A 67 -15.63 -2.98 15.82
CA THR A 67 -14.36 -3.59 15.42
C THR A 67 -14.56 -4.30 14.08
N ILE A 68 -13.83 -3.87 13.05
CA ILE A 68 -13.74 -4.62 11.80
C ILE A 68 -12.64 -5.66 11.97
N GLY A 69 -13.05 -6.92 12.13
CA GLY A 69 -12.11 -8.03 12.25
C GLY A 69 -11.23 -8.18 11.00
N PHE A 70 -10.04 -8.72 11.20
CA PHE A 70 -9.06 -8.95 10.14
C PHE A 70 -9.66 -9.69 8.92
N VAL A 71 -10.50 -10.70 9.15
CA VAL A 71 -11.16 -11.47 8.07
C VAL A 71 -12.05 -10.61 7.18
N ILE A 72 -12.87 -9.74 7.78
CA ILE A 72 -13.75 -8.83 7.02
C ILE A 72 -12.90 -7.85 6.23
N HIS A 73 -11.83 -7.32 6.85
CA HIS A 73 -10.90 -6.43 6.18
C HIS A 73 -10.24 -7.12 4.97
N LEU A 74 -9.79 -8.36 5.14
CA LEU A 74 -9.19 -9.18 4.09
C LEU A 74 -10.16 -9.44 2.93
N MET A 75 -11.44 -9.71 3.22
CA MET A 75 -12.48 -9.91 2.20
C MET A 75 -12.76 -8.66 1.35
N ILE A 76 -12.44 -7.47 1.84
CA ILE A 76 -12.59 -6.22 1.09
C ILE A 76 -11.30 -5.90 0.33
N ILE A 77 -10.16 -6.01 1.00
CA ILE A 77 -8.86 -5.61 0.44
C ILE A 77 -8.43 -6.55 -0.69
N LEU A 78 -8.49 -7.87 -0.53
CA LEU A 78 -8.00 -8.78 -1.57
C LEU A 78 -8.71 -8.61 -2.93
N PRO A 79 -10.05 -8.50 -3.01
CA PRO A 79 -10.72 -8.19 -4.27
C PRO A 79 -10.34 -6.82 -4.85
N ALA A 80 -10.18 -5.81 -3.99
CA ALA A 80 -9.75 -4.48 -4.43
C ALA A 80 -8.34 -4.52 -5.04
N GLU A 81 -7.41 -5.23 -4.42
CA GLU A 81 -6.05 -5.43 -4.94
C GLU A 81 -6.06 -6.20 -6.27
N CYS A 82 -6.87 -7.25 -6.39
CA CYS A 82 -7.03 -7.98 -7.66
C CYS A 82 -7.53 -7.05 -8.79
N LEU A 83 -8.45 -6.14 -8.48
CA LEU A 83 -8.92 -5.13 -9.43
C LEU A 83 -7.83 -4.12 -9.79
N ILE A 84 -7.08 -3.61 -8.80
CA ILE A 84 -5.97 -2.68 -9.03
C ILE A 84 -4.89 -3.32 -9.91
N ILE A 85 -4.49 -4.56 -9.63
CA ILE A 85 -3.49 -5.30 -10.42
C ILE A 85 -4.00 -5.56 -11.84
N SER A 86 -5.26 -5.97 -11.99
CA SER A 86 -5.87 -6.17 -13.31
C SER A 86 -5.92 -4.87 -14.10
N PHE A 87 -6.25 -3.75 -13.44
CA PHE A 87 -6.30 -2.44 -14.07
C PHE A 87 -4.91 -1.93 -14.45
N TYR A 88 -3.89 -2.20 -13.63
CA TYR A 88 -2.50 -1.96 -13.97
C TYR A 88 -2.11 -2.64 -15.28
N TYR A 89 -2.35 -3.95 -15.42
CA TYR A 89 -2.00 -4.66 -16.65
C TYR A 89 -2.77 -4.12 -17.86
N PHE A 90 -4.05 -3.82 -17.70
CA PHE A 90 -4.86 -3.18 -18.73
C PHE A 90 -4.25 -1.85 -19.22
N LEU A 91 -3.93 -0.95 -18.28
CA LEU A 91 -3.33 0.35 -18.59
C LEU A 91 -1.92 0.17 -19.18
N ARG A 92 -1.11 -0.73 -18.62
CA ARG A 92 0.25 -0.97 -19.09
C ARG A 92 0.31 -1.45 -20.54
N ASN A 93 -0.67 -2.24 -20.96
CA ASN A 93 -0.80 -2.72 -22.34
C ASN A 93 -1.34 -1.65 -23.30
N LYS A 94 -2.09 -0.67 -22.77
CA LYS A 94 -2.74 0.37 -23.58
C LYS A 94 -1.90 1.62 -23.77
N PHE A 95 -1.01 1.92 -22.84
CA PHE A 95 -0.20 3.14 -22.85
C PHE A 95 1.27 2.85 -23.17
N GLN A 96 1.90 3.72 -23.96
CA GLN A 96 3.31 3.55 -24.34
C GLN A 96 4.29 3.96 -23.22
N LYS A 97 3.93 4.97 -22.40
CA LYS A 97 4.78 5.55 -21.34
C LYS A 97 4.23 5.20 -19.96
N THR A 98 4.60 4.02 -19.44
CA THR A 98 4.02 3.46 -18.21
C THR A 98 4.95 3.54 -17.00
N ARG A 99 6.11 4.22 -17.07
CA ARG A 99 7.08 4.21 -15.97
C ARG A 99 6.51 4.65 -14.62
N LEU A 100 5.66 5.69 -14.61
CA LEU A 100 4.99 6.14 -13.36
C LEU A 100 4.01 5.10 -12.84
N LEU A 101 3.30 4.42 -13.75
CA LEU A 101 2.40 3.32 -13.43
C LEU A 101 3.16 2.10 -12.88
N ASP A 102 4.31 1.76 -13.46
CA ASP A 102 5.20 0.69 -12.98
C ASP A 102 5.71 1.02 -11.56
N ILE A 103 6.13 2.27 -11.30
CA ILE A 103 6.55 2.73 -9.97
C ILE A 103 5.38 2.66 -8.97
N ALA A 104 4.19 3.12 -9.36
CA ALA A 104 3.01 3.07 -8.50
C ALA A 104 2.71 1.63 -8.06
N VAL A 105 2.73 0.67 -8.99
CA VAL A 105 2.45 -0.74 -8.67
C VAL A 105 3.54 -1.41 -7.85
N VAL A 106 4.80 -1.02 -8.00
CA VAL A 106 5.86 -1.46 -7.07
C VAL A 106 5.48 -1.11 -5.64
N PHE A 107 5.11 0.15 -5.39
CA PHE A 107 4.71 0.60 -4.05
C PHE A 107 3.44 -0.09 -3.54
N GLN A 108 2.42 -0.24 -4.38
CA GLN A 108 1.17 -0.90 -3.99
C GLN A 108 1.39 -2.36 -3.59
N ILE A 109 2.13 -3.12 -4.42
CA ILE A 109 2.39 -4.53 -4.15
C ILE A 109 3.28 -4.68 -2.91
N SER A 110 4.28 -3.81 -2.74
CA SER A 110 5.08 -3.80 -1.52
C SER A 110 4.23 -3.49 -0.28
N GLY A 111 3.32 -2.52 -0.35
CA GLY A 111 2.42 -2.17 0.74
C GLY A 111 1.52 -3.33 1.16
N ILE A 112 0.84 -3.99 0.21
CA ILE A 112 -0.05 -5.12 0.55
C ILE A 112 0.72 -6.31 1.12
N ILE A 113 1.91 -6.63 0.59
CA ILE A 113 2.73 -7.72 1.12
C ILE A 113 3.17 -7.41 2.56
N CYS A 114 3.64 -6.18 2.82
CA CYS A 114 4.04 -5.78 4.17
C CYS A 114 2.86 -5.83 5.16
N TRP A 115 1.69 -5.35 4.73
CA TRP A 115 0.46 -5.41 5.52
C TRP A 115 0.06 -6.85 5.86
N LEU A 116 0.09 -7.75 4.87
CA LEU A 116 -0.20 -9.18 5.08
C LEU A 116 0.76 -9.79 6.10
N ILE A 117 2.07 -9.60 5.93
CA ILE A 117 3.09 -10.12 6.86
C ILE A 117 2.88 -9.56 8.28
N GLY A 118 2.61 -8.26 8.39
CA GLY A 118 2.40 -7.58 9.66
C GLY A 118 1.18 -8.10 10.42
N ASN A 119 0.06 -8.33 9.73
CA ASN A 119 -1.20 -8.74 10.35
C ASN A 119 -1.28 -10.24 10.69
N PHE A 120 -0.34 -11.06 10.22
CA PHE A 120 -0.18 -12.44 10.72
C PHE A 120 0.44 -12.49 12.14
N ARG A 121 0.91 -11.37 12.69
CA ARG A 121 1.41 -11.29 14.07
C ARG A 121 0.25 -11.21 15.07
N THR A 122 0.41 -11.84 16.23
CA THR A 122 -0.61 -11.91 17.29
C THR A 122 -0.96 -10.55 17.89
N ASN A 123 0.00 -9.62 17.89
CA ASN A 123 -0.17 -8.29 18.50
C ASN A 123 -0.62 -7.25 17.47
N GLY A 124 -0.87 -7.64 16.22
CA GLY A 124 -1.16 -6.71 15.12
C GLY A 124 0.09 -6.18 14.42
N GLU A 125 -0.11 -5.18 13.58
CA GLU A 125 0.96 -4.57 12.79
C GLU A 125 1.79 -3.60 13.64
N LEU A 126 3.11 -3.56 13.45
CA LEU A 126 4.00 -2.68 14.22
C LEU A 126 4.23 -1.36 13.47
N ASP A 127 3.61 -0.29 13.97
CA ASP A 127 3.86 1.08 13.56
C ASP A 127 4.94 1.70 14.46
N TYR A 128 5.67 2.73 14.03
CA TYR A 128 6.80 3.23 14.83
C TYR A 128 7.15 4.72 14.71
N ILE A 129 6.54 5.48 13.80
CA ILE A 129 6.71 6.94 13.74
C ILE A 129 5.38 7.61 14.06
N TYR A 130 5.32 8.35 15.18
CA TYR A 130 4.17 9.16 15.52
C TYR A 130 4.26 10.54 14.88
N LEU A 131 3.33 10.84 13.97
CA LEU A 131 3.07 12.17 13.47
C LEU A 131 2.12 12.88 14.42
N LYS A 132 2.62 13.80 15.24
CA LYS A 132 1.84 14.46 16.29
C LYS A 132 0.82 15.46 15.73
N PRO A 133 -0.42 15.52 16.27
CA PRO A 133 -1.06 14.59 17.20
C PRO A 133 -1.90 13.49 16.48
N LEU A 134 -1.62 13.23 15.21
CA LEU A 134 -2.52 12.55 14.28
C LEU A 134 -2.52 11.02 14.41
N PHE A 135 -1.43 10.35 14.02
CA PHE A 135 -1.36 8.88 13.97
C PHE A 135 0.08 8.39 13.96
N VAL A 136 0.26 7.12 14.35
CA VAL A 136 1.53 6.39 14.20
C VAL A 136 1.51 5.65 12.86
N PHE A 137 2.61 5.67 12.13
CA PHE A 137 2.75 5.02 10.84
C PHE A 137 4.09 4.29 10.68
N ASP A 138 4.19 3.51 9.61
CA ASP A 138 5.38 2.76 9.21
C ASP A 138 5.75 2.99 7.72
N LEU A 139 6.73 2.26 7.21
CA LEU A 139 7.10 2.34 5.80
C LEU A 139 6.00 1.82 4.86
N LYS A 140 5.22 0.81 5.26
CA LYS A 140 4.08 0.32 4.47
C LYS A 140 3.04 1.42 4.23
N ASP A 141 2.73 2.25 5.22
CA ASP A 141 1.84 3.40 5.03
C ASP A 141 2.43 4.44 4.07
N ILE A 142 3.75 4.67 4.11
CA ILE A 142 4.43 5.53 3.13
C ILE A 142 4.33 4.92 1.72
N TYR A 143 4.52 3.61 1.57
CA TYR A 143 4.40 2.94 0.28
C TYR A 143 3.01 3.12 -0.31
N ASN A 144 1.94 2.91 0.47
CA ASN A 144 0.57 3.12 0.03
C ASN A 144 0.31 4.56 -0.43
N ASN A 145 0.85 5.57 0.29
CA ASN A 145 0.76 6.96 -0.12
C ASN A 145 1.56 7.25 -1.41
N CYS A 146 2.75 6.69 -1.56
CA CYS A 146 3.53 6.79 -2.78
C CYS A 146 2.79 6.18 -3.98
N PHE A 147 2.12 5.03 -3.83
CA PHE A 147 1.27 4.46 -4.86
C PHE A 147 0.24 5.48 -5.35
N VAL A 148 -0.53 6.09 -4.44
CA VAL A 148 -1.57 7.07 -4.79
C VAL A 148 -0.96 8.25 -5.56
N VAL A 149 0.15 8.81 -5.07
CA VAL A 149 0.83 9.94 -5.71
C VAL A 149 1.30 9.58 -7.12
N PHE A 150 2.03 8.48 -7.29
CA PHE A 150 2.55 8.08 -8.61
C PHE A 150 1.43 7.69 -9.58
N TRP A 151 0.37 7.07 -9.08
CA TRP A 151 -0.82 6.75 -9.87
C TRP A 151 -1.51 8.03 -10.36
N LEU A 152 -1.74 9.00 -9.49
CA LEU A 152 -2.35 10.28 -9.87
C LEU A 152 -1.47 11.06 -10.86
N LEU A 153 -0.15 11.04 -10.68
CA LEU A 153 0.77 11.66 -11.64
C LEU A 153 0.74 10.96 -13.00
N PHE A 154 0.65 9.62 -13.04
CA PHE A 154 0.42 8.88 -14.28
C PHE A 154 -0.90 9.33 -14.93
N CYS A 155 -1.96 9.46 -14.13
CA CYS A 155 -3.27 9.86 -14.61
C CYS A 155 -3.26 11.27 -15.20
N PHE A 156 -2.65 12.22 -14.49
CA PHE A 156 -2.52 13.60 -14.93
C PHE A 156 -1.74 13.71 -16.24
N LYS A 157 -0.59 13.04 -16.36
CA LYS A 157 0.23 13.08 -17.58
C LYS A 157 -0.45 12.46 -18.80
N ASN A 158 -1.38 11.54 -18.60
CA ASN A 158 -2.10 10.85 -19.67
C ASN A 158 -3.59 11.23 -19.72
N GLY A 159 -3.97 12.38 -19.13
CA GLY A 159 -5.37 12.73 -18.86
C GLY A 159 -6.29 12.68 -20.06
N ILE A 160 -5.84 13.12 -21.24
CA ILE A 160 -6.64 13.08 -22.48
C ILE A 160 -6.97 11.63 -22.87
N GLN A 161 -5.97 10.76 -22.87
CA GLN A 161 -6.12 9.35 -23.21
C GLN A 161 -6.96 8.60 -22.17
N ILE A 162 -6.80 8.95 -20.89
CA ILE A 162 -7.59 8.39 -19.78
C ILE A 162 -9.06 8.79 -19.88
N LYS A 163 -9.35 10.06 -20.20
CA LYS A 163 -10.73 10.53 -20.40
C LYS A 163 -11.44 9.79 -21.53
N ASN A 164 -10.69 9.32 -22.53
CA ASN A 164 -11.22 8.56 -23.65
C ASN A 164 -11.36 7.05 -23.36
N LEU A 165 -10.90 6.57 -22.20
CA LEU A 165 -11.08 5.17 -21.80
C LEU A 165 -12.55 4.89 -21.51
N LYS A 166 -13.12 3.89 -22.17
CA LYS A 166 -14.47 3.42 -21.85
C LYS A 166 -14.39 2.27 -20.86
N VAL A 167 -15.28 2.27 -19.86
CA VAL A 167 -15.43 1.16 -18.88
C VAL A 167 -15.60 -0.19 -19.58
N LYS A 168 -16.32 -0.22 -20.72
CA LYS A 168 -16.52 -1.43 -21.54
C LYS A 168 -15.22 -2.07 -22.02
N GLU A 169 -14.16 -1.29 -22.21
CA GLU A 169 -12.87 -1.82 -22.62
C GLU A 169 -12.20 -2.59 -21.49
N PHE A 170 -12.28 -2.07 -20.26
CA PHE A 170 -11.75 -2.76 -19.09
C PHE A 170 -12.58 -4.01 -18.76
N THR A 171 -13.92 -3.93 -18.82
CA THR A 171 -14.75 -5.13 -18.58
C THR A 171 -14.56 -6.20 -19.67
N SER A 172 -14.31 -5.81 -20.93
CA SER A 172 -13.93 -6.75 -21.99
C SER A 172 -12.57 -7.39 -21.73
N TYR A 173 -11.59 -6.61 -21.25
CA TYR A 173 -10.29 -7.14 -20.83
C TYR A 173 -10.43 -8.17 -19.70
N LEU A 174 -11.21 -7.86 -18.67
CA LEU A 174 -11.48 -8.80 -17.57
C LEU A 174 -12.14 -10.09 -18.07
N LYS A 175 -13.16 -10.01 -18.94
CA LYS A 175 -13.80 -11.22 -19.50
C LYS A 175 -12.79 -12.13 -20.21
N LYS A 176 -11.82 -11.57 -20.93
CA LYS A 176 -10.79 -12.37 -21.62
C LYS A 176 -9.82 -13.07 -20.65
N LEU A 177 -9.65 -12.56 -19.43
CA LEU A 177 -8.84 -13.20 -18.40
C LEU A 177 -9.51 -14.46 -17.83
N PHE A 178 -10.84 -14.48 -17.70
CA PHE A 178 -11.60 -15.57 -17.08
C PHE A 178 -12.14 -16.63 -18.06
N VAL A 179 -12.13 -16.35 -19.38
CA VAL A 179 -12.64 -17.26 -20.43
C VAL A 179 -11.48 -18.03 -21.10
N ARG A 180 -10.30 -18.06 -20.47
CA ARG A 180 -9.18 -18.91 -20.89
C ARG A 180 -9.20 -20.24 -20.16
#